data_AF-A0A671TK49-F1
#
_entry.id   AF-A0A671TK49-F1
#
_cell.length_a   1.000
_cell.length_b   1.000
_cell.length_c   1.000
_cell.angle_alpha   90.00
_cell.angle_beta   90.00
_cell.angle_gamma   90.00
#
_symmetry.space_group_name_H-M   'P 1'
#
loop_
_entity.id
_entity.type
_entity.pdbx_description
1 polymer ?
#
loop_
_entity_poly.entity_id
_entity_poly.type
_entity_poly.pdbx_seq_one_letter_code
_entity_poly.pdbx_strand_id
1 'polypeptide(L)' 'MAPAEDAQAKELDKRVSGQAFEVILATPAPRAKVSFPLFPPKKTDVPLGERQKKLDAAEERLDLI' A
#
# COMPACT_ATOMS: atom_id res chain seq x y z
N MET A 1 -16.15 -28.38 14.45
CA MET A 1 -16.83 -27.44 13.52
C MET A 1 -17.14 -26.20 14.33
N ALA A 2 -16.37 -25.11 14.19
CA ALA A 2 -16.71 -23.86 14.88
C ALA A 2 -18.01 -23.30 14.23
N PRO A 3 -18.95 -22.76 15.02
CA PRO A 3 -20.21 -22.28 14.49
C PRO A 3 -19.98 -21.13 13.49
N ALA A 4 -20.69 -21.17 12.36
CA ALA A 4 -20.64 -20.16 11.32
C ALA A 4 -21.22 -18.79 11.74
N GLU A 5 -21.56 -18.62 13.02
CA GLU A 5 -22.19 -17.42 13.59
C GLU A 5 -21.19 -16.27 13.83
N ASP A 6 -19.88 -16.54 13.77
CA ASP A 6 -18.82 -15.52 13.96
C ASP A 6 -18.29 -14.91 12.64
N ALA A 7 -18.75 -15.39 11.47
CA ALA A 7 -18.24 -14.95 10.17
C ALA A 7 -19.19 -13.96 9.49
N GLN A 8 -18.78 -12.70 9.35
CA GLN A 8 -19.49 -11.66 8.59
C GLN A 8 -18.82 -11.43 7.23
N ALA A 9 -19.59 -11.52 6.15
CA ALA A 9 -19.12 -11.17 4.81
C ALA A 9 -19.59 -9.77 4.41
N LYS A 10 -18.68 -8.92 3.96
CA LYS A 10 -18.96 -7.58 3.44
C LYS A 10 -18.61 -7.54 1.96
N GLU A 11 -19.61 -7.35 1.12
CA GLU A 11 -19.39 -7.25 -0.34
C GLU A 11 -18.56 -6.00 -0.67
N LEU A 12 -17.56 -6.14 -1.55
CA LEU A 12 -16.72 -5.03 -2.00
C LEU A 12 -17.11 -4.56 -3.40
N ASP A 13 -16.97 -5.43 -4.40
CA ASP A 13 -17.17 -5.07 -5.79
C ASP A 13 -17.64 -6.28 -6.60
N LYS A 14 -18.53 -6.02 -7.55
CA LYS A 14 -19.00 -7.02 -8.51
C LYS A 14 -18.73 -6.46 -9.90
N ARG A 15 -17.88 -7.17 -10.64
CA ARG A 15 -17.53 -6.86 -12.02
C ARG A 15 -17.85 -8.06 -12.91
N VAL A 16 -17.85 -7.85 -14.22
CA VAL A 16 -18.15 -8.91 -15.21
C VAL A 16 -17.22 -10.13 -15.05
N SER A 17 -15.99 -9.90 -14.58
CA SER A 17 -15.00 -10.96 -14.35
C SER A 17 -15.12 -11.66 -12.99
N GLY A 18 -16.07 -11.28 -12.13
CA GLY A 18 -16.26 -11.90 -10.81
C GLY A 18 -16.57 -10.92 -9.68
N GLN A 19 -16.53 -11.45 -8.46
CA GLN A 19 -16.91 -10.74 -7.24
C GLN A 19 -15.77 -10.71 -6.22
N ALA A 20 -15.64 -9.59 -5.51
CA ALA A 20 -14.76 -9.41 -4.36
C ALA A 20 -15.59 -9.12 -3.10
N PHE A 21 -15.14 -9.64 -1.95
CA PHE A 21 -15.75 -9.43 -0.65
C PHE A 21 -14.70 -9.58 0.47
N GLU A 22 -14.91 -8.90 1.60
CA GLU A 22 -14.15 -9.07 2.83
C GLU A 22 -14.88 -10.06 3.74
N VAL A 23 -14.14 -10.97 4.36
CA VAL A 23 -14.68 -11.88 5.40
C VAL A 23 -14.06 -11.51 6.73
N ILE A 24 -14.90 -11.17 7.69
CA ILE A 24 -14.55 -10.80 9.05
C ILE A 24 -14.96 -11.97 9.95
N LEU A 25 -13.98 -12.74 10.42
CA LEU A 25 -14.19 -13.92 11.27
C LEU A 25 -14.25 -13.58 12.77
N ALA A 26 -13.91 -12.34 13.12
CA ALA A 26 -14.00 -11.79 14.47
C ALA A 26 -14.01 -10.27 14.35
N THR A 27 -14.86 -9.59 15.12
CA THR A 27 -14.84 -8.12 15.19
C THR A 27 -13.45 -7.69 15.65
N PRO A 28 -12.72 -6.85 14.89
CA PRO A 28 -11.43 -6.38 15.35
C PRO A 28 -11.64 -5.69 16.70
N ALA A 29 -10.98 -6.19 17.74
CA ALA A 29 -10.88 -5.48 19.02
C ALA A 29 -10.44 -4.04 18.73
N PRO A 30 -10.77 -3.05 19.58
CA PRO A 30 -10.27 -1.68 19.46
C PRO A 30 -8.74 -1.64 19.67
N ARG A 31 -8.01 -2.24 18.72
CA ARG A 31 -6.58 -2.16 18.55
C ARG A 31 -6.36 -0.92 17.70
N ALA A 32 -5.61 0.01 18.26
CA ALA A 32 -5.07 1.17 17.57
C ALA A 32 -4.73 0.78 16.13
N LYS A 33 -5.15 1.60 15.16
CA LYS A 33 -4.89 1.42 13.73
C LYS A 33 -3.40 1.12 13.54
N VAL A 34 -3.01 -0.15 13.60
CA VAL A 34 -1.66 -0.56 13.25
C VAL A 34 -1.68 -0.53 11.74
N SER A 35 -1.35 0.64 11.19
CA SER A 35 -1.05 0.80 9.79
C SER A 35 0.24 0.02 9.54
N PHE A 36 0.13 -1.30 9.45
CA PHE A 36 1.16 -2.08 8.82
C PHE A 36 1.27 -1.50 7.41
N PRO A 37 2.42 -0.95 7.00
CA PRO A 37 2.56 -0.43 5.66
C PRO A 37 2.58 -1.65 4.72
N LEU A 38 1.39 -2.13 4.36
CA LEU A 38 1.17 -3.22 3.40
C LEU A 38 1.61 -2.83 1.99
N PHE A 39 1.93 -1.55 1.80
CA PHE A 39 2.55 -1.00 0.62
C PHE A 39 3.85 -0.32 1.03
N PRO A 40 4.91 -0.39 0.18
CA PRO A 40 6.04 0.51 0.36
C PRO A 40 5.49 1.93 0.54
N PRO A 41 6.07 2.73 1.46
CA PRO A 41 5.61 4.09 1.70
C PRO A 41 5.47 4.76 0.33
N LYS A 42 4.31 5.36 0.07
CA LYS A 42 4.04 6.11 -1.16
C LYS A 42 5.31 6.91 -1.44
N LYS A 43 6.01 6.60 -2.53
CA LYS A 43 7.23 7.32 -2.92
C LYS A 43 6.83 8.79 -2.92
N THR A 44 7.31 9.54 -1.93
CA THR A 44 7.22 10.99 -1.95
C THR A 44 7.87 11.39 -3.26
N ASP A 45 7.09 11.97 -4.18
CA ASP A 45 7.58 12.37 -5.48
C ASP A 45 8.69 13.38 -5.22
N VAL A 46 9.93 12.95 -5.40
CA VAL A 46 11.06 13.86 -5.34
C VAL A 46 10.83 14.83 -6.50
N PRO A 47 10.66 16.13 -6.22
CA PRO A 47 10.33 17.10 -7.25
C PRO A 47 11.39 17.04 -8.36
N LEU A 48 10.95 17.19 -9.62
CA LEU A 48 11.80 17.02 -10.80
C LEU A 48 13.13 17.79 -10.70
N GLY A 49 13.13 18.99 -10.10
CA GLY A 49 14.33 19.80 -9.90
C GLY A 49 15.39 19.18 -8.98
N GLU A 50 14.98 18.44 -7.94
CA GLU A 50 15.92 17.75 -7.06
C GLU A 50 16.52 16.49 -7.71
N ARG A 51 15.77 15.83 -8.59
CA ARG A 51 16.29 14.74 -9.41
C ARG A 51 17.33 15.23 -10.41
N GLN A 52 17.07 16.34 -11.10
CA GLN A 52 18.01 16.94 -12.05
C GLN A 52 19.33 17.32 -11.36
N LYS A 53 19.27 17.98 -10.20
CA LYS A 53 20.46 18.39 -9.46
C LYS A 53 21.37 17.23 -9.03
N LYS A 54 20.79 16.04 -8.77
CA LYS A 54 21.56 14.82 -8.47
C LYS A 54 22.19 14.20 -9.71
N LEU A 55 21.54 14.32 -10.87
CA LEU A 55 22.09 13.87 -12.15
C LEU A 55 23.28 14.74 -12.55
N ASP A 56 23.11 16.07 -12.54
CA ASP A 56 24.16 17.02 -12.92
C ASP A 56 25.41 16.88 -12.03
N ALA A 57 25.22 16.67 -10.72
CA ALA A 57 26.33 16.46 -9.78
C ALA A 57 27.06 15.11 -9.96
N ALA A 58 26.39 14.10 -10.55
CA ALA A 58 27.03 12.84 -10.90
C ALA A 58 27.83 12.97 -12.21
N GLU A 59 27.31 13.71 -13.18
CA GLU A 59 27.99 14.01 -14.43
C GLU A 59 29.25 14.86 -14.21
N GLU A 60 29.19 15.91 -13.38
CA GLU A 60 30.37 16.73 -13.03
C GLU A 60 31.50 15.87 -12.42
N ARG A 61 31.13 14.89 -11.58
CA ARG A 61 32.10 13.97 -10.95
C ARG A 61 32.70 12.99 -11.94
N LEU A 62 31.96 12.61 -12.99
CA LEU A 62 32.48 11.76 -14.06
C LEU A 62 33.40 12.54 -15.00
N ASP A 63 33.08 13.80 -15.28
CA ASP A 63 33.93 14.70 -16.08
C ASP A 63 35.27 15.05 -15.40
N LEU A 64 35.38 14.82 -14.09
CA LEU A 64 36.59 15.07 -13.32
C LEU A 64 37.60 13.90 -13.32
N ILE A 65 37.30 12.79 -14.02
CA ILE A 65 38.10 11.55 -14.07
C ILE A 65 38.75 11.43 -15.44
#